data_AF-A0A368A7M8-F1
#
_entry.id   AF-A0A368A7M8-F1
#
_cell.length_a   1.000
_cell.length_b   1.000
_cell.length_c   1.000
_cell.angle_alpha   90.00
_cell.angle_beta   90.00
_cell.angle_gamma   90.00
#
_symmetry.space_group_name_H-M   'P 1'
#
loop_
_entity.id
_entity.type
_entity.pdbx_description
1 polymer ?
#
loop_
_entity_poly.entity_id
_entity_poly.type
_entity_poly.pdbx_seq_one_letter_code
_entity_poly.pdbx_strand_id
1 'polypeptide(L)' 'MQSIAISSIEIERITYKAEPVVTLAMIDKVHERPKGTAGRNFRENRERFVKGEDYLTVFLTISGPTKYVEPM' A
#
# COMPACT_ATOMS: atom_id res chain seq x y z
N MET A 1 -13.28 -10.97 -4.23
CA MET A 1 -12.56 -9.85 -3.59
C MET A 1 -13.22 -9.63 -2.22
N GLN A 2 -12.46 -9.73 -1.14
CA GLN A 2 -12.96 -9.50 0.23
C GLN A 2 -12.46 -8.14 0.72
N SER A 3 -13.37 -7.23 1.08
CA SER A 3 -13.07 -5.98 1.78
C SER A 3 -12.99 -6.24 3.29
N ILE A 4 -12.00 -5.64 3.96
CA ILE A 4 -11.91 -5.65 5.42
C ILE A 4 -12.10 -4.21 5.89
N ALA A 5 -13.02 -4.00 6.83
CA ALA A 5 -13.22 -2.71 7.48
C ALA A 5 -12.26 -2.58 8.66
N ILE A 6 -11.38 -1.58 8.65
CA ILE A 6 -10.52 -1.24 9.78
C ILE A 6 -10.82 0.21 10.13
N SER A 7 -11.24 0.48 11.38
CA SER A 7 -11.57 1.82 11.85
C SER A 7 -12.60 2.57 10.97
N SER A 8 -13.65 1.87 10.51
CA SER A 8 -14.70 2.40 9.62
C SER A 8 -14.26 2.77 8.20
N ILE A 9 -13.04 2.41 7.81
CA ILE A 9 -12.51 2.62 6.46
C ILE A 9 -12.43 1.28 5.75
N GLU A 10 -13.12 1.18 4.61
CA GLU A 10 -12.95 0.04 3.71
C GLU A 10 -11.59 0.13 3.02
N ILE A 11 -10.77 -0.88 3.29
CA ILE A 11 -9.47 -1.08 2.65
C ILE A 11 -9.56 -2.37 1.86
N GLU A 12 -9.08 -2.31 0.63
CA GLU A 12 -8.91 -3.50 -0.18
C GLU A 12 -7.81 -4.38 0.43
N ARG A 13 -8.12 -5.65 0.70
CA ARG A 13 -7.13 -6.60 1.19
C ARG A 13 -6.19 -6.98 0.04
N ILE A 14 -4.97 -6.46 0.08
CA ILE A 14 -3.90 -6.88 -0.82
C ILE A 14 -3.19 -8.08 -0.19
N THR A 15 -2.94 -9.12 -0.99
CA THR A 15 -2.23 -10.32 -0.56
C THR A 15 -0.96 -10.47 -1.39
N TYR A 16 0.19 -10.61 -0.76
CA TYR A 16 1.47 -10.85 -1.41
C TYR A 16 2.11 -12.08 -0.77
N LYS A 17 2.49 -13.08 -1.57
CA LYS A 17 3.02 -14.38 -1.07
C LYS A 17 2.15 -15.02 0.04
N ALA A 18 0.83 -14.96 -0.12
CA ALA A 18 -0.16 -15.44 0.86
C ALA A 18 -0.21 -14.67 2.19
N GLU A 19 0.53 -13.58 2.34
CA GLU A 19 0.47 -12.69 3.49
C GLU A 19 -0.30 -11.40 3.15
N PRO A 20 -1.15 -10.90 4.06
CA PRO A 20 -1.81 -9.62 3.87
C PRO A 20 -0.79 -8.49 3.96
N VAL A 21 -0.78 -7.60 2.97
CA VAL A 21 0.11 -6.43 2.93
C VAL A 21 -0.71 -5.16 2.78
N VAL A 22 -0.19 -4.05 3.31
CA VAL A 22 -0.77 -2.72 3.17
C VAL A 22 0.23 -1.77 2.53
N THR A 23 -0.28 -0.78 1.79
CA THR A 23 0.56 0.27 1.20
C THR A 23 0.62 1.51 2.09
N LEU A 24 1.65 2.34 1.94
CA LEU A 24 1.77 3.62 2.67
C LEU A 24 0.56 4.54 2.42
N ALA A 25 -0.03 4.49 1.23
CA ALA A 25 -1.25 5.24 0.90
C ALA A 25 -2.49 4.71 1.65
N MET A 26 -2.58 3.40 1.87
CA MET A 26 -3.63 2.81 2.71
C MET A 26 -3.47 3.25 4.16
N ILE A 27 -2.23 3.30 4.66
CA ILE A 27 -1.93 3.81 6.01
C ILE A 27 -2.36 5.27 6.14
N ASP A 28 -2.03 6.13 5.16
CA ASP A 28 -2.49 7.53 5.15
C ASP A 28 -4.02 7.63 5.20
N LYS A 29 -4.71 6.81 4.40
CA LYS A 29 -6.19 6.76 4.36
C LYS A 29 -6.77 6.37 5.71
N VAL A 30 -6.25 5.29 6.33
CA VAL A 30 -6.74 4.78 7.63
C VAL A 30 -6.58 5.79 8.75
N HIS A 31 -5.50 6.56 8.73
CA HIS A 31 -5.21 7.55 9.77
C HIS A 31 -5.75 8.95 9.43
N GLU A 32 -6.52 9.08 8.34
CA GLU A 32 -7.07 10.36 7.84
C GLU A 32 -5.99 11.44 7.67
N ARG A 33 -4.76 11.03 7.33
CA ARG A 33 -3.61 11.94 7.18
C ARG A 33 -3.50 12.46 5.76
N PRO A 34 -2.87 13.64 5.55
CA PRO A 34 -2.54 14.10 4.22
C PRO A 34 -1.75 13.04 3.45
N LYS A 35 -2.09 12.86 2.17
CA LYS A 35 -1.44 11.89 1.28
C LYS A 35 0.07 12.11 1.28
N GLY A 36 0.83 11.04 1.48
CA GLY A 36 2.29 11.05 1.50
C GLY A 36 2.90 11.26 2.89
N THR A 37 2.09 11.38 3.95
CA THR A 37 2.60 11.53 5.32
C THR A 37 3.31 10.26 5.79
N ALA A 38 2.70 9.10 5.62
CA ALA A 38 3.31 7.80 5.89
C ALA A 38 4.57 7.59 5.04
N GLY A 39 4.54 8.02 3.78
CA GLY A 39 5.68 7.97 2.87
C GLY A 39 6.88 8.79 3.33
N ARG A 40 6.63 10.03 3.79
CA ARG A 40 7.66 10.90 4.34
C ARG A 40 8.28 10.29 5.60
N ASN A 41 7.45 9.91 6.56
CA ASN A 41 7.90 9.32 7.83
C ASN A 41 8.66 8.00 7.61
N PHE A 42 8.22 7.17 6.67
CA PHE A 42 8.92 5.94 6.31
C PHE A 42 10.32 6.23 5.74
N ARG A 43 10.46 7.24 4.87
CA ARG A 43 11.76 7.64 4.32
C ARG A 43 12.69 8.20 5.39
N GLU A 44 12.17 9.04 6.28
CA GLU A 44 12.93 9.61 7.41
C GLU A 44 13.40 8.52 8.39
N ASN A 45 12.61 7.47 8.59
CA ASN A 45 12.94 6.37 9.50
C ASN A 45 13.47 5.13 8.77
N ARG A 46 13.85 5.24 7.50
CA ARG A 46 14.17 4.08 6.64
C ARG A 46 15.26 3.19 7.22
N GLU A 47 16.23 3.79 7.90
CA GLU A 47 17.35 3.08 8.54
C GLU A 47 16.93 2.18 9.70
N ARG A 48 15.71 2.38 10.25
CA ARG A 48 15.15 1.58 11.33
C ARG A 48 14.40 0.35 10.85
N PHE A 49 14.21 0.21 9.53
CA PHE A 49 13.43 -0.87 8.94
C PHE A 49 14.32 -1.83 8.13
N VAL A 50 14.06 -3.12 8.27
CA VAL A 50 14.74 -4.18 7.53
C VAL A 50 13.97 -4.49 6.25
N LYS A 51 14.64 -4.34 5.09
CA LYS A 51 14.07 -4.71 3.79
C LYS A 51 13.87 -6.22 3.72
N GLY A 52 12.65 -6.67 3.46
CA GLY A 52 12.31 -8.10 3.43
C GLY A 52 11.53 -8.58 4.64
N GLU A 53 11.64 -7.87 5.78
CA GLU A 53 10.94 -8.18 7.02
C GLU A 53 9.88 -7.11 7.30
N ASP A 54 10.29 -5.85 7.49
CA ASP A 54 9.39 -4.75 7.82
C ASP A 54 8.73 -4.12 6.59
N TYR A 55 9.43 -4.12 5.46
CA TYR A 55 8.91 -3.55 4.21
C TYR A 55 9.39 -4.29 2.98
N LEU A 56 8.52 -4.29 1.97
CA LEU A 56 8.75 -4.93 0.69
C LEU A 56 8.51 -3.89 -0.41
N THR A 57 9.42 -3.82 -1.38
CA THR A 57 9.17 -3.09 -2.63
C THR A 57 8.57 -4.08 -3.62
N VAL A 58 7.26 -4.03 -3.78
CA VAL A 58 6.54 -4.87 -4.74
C VAL A 58 6.00 -4.00 -5.86
N PHE A 59 6.20 -4.47 -7.09
CA PHE A 59 5.45 -3.96 -8.23
C PHE A 59 4.18 -4.81 -8.27
N LEU A 60 3.06 -4.23 -7.82
CA LEU A 60 1.76 -4.84 -8.02
C LEU A 60 1.46 -4.78 -9.51
N THR A 61 1.79 -5.85 -10.24
CA THR A 61 1.16 -6.13 -11.52
C THR A 61 -0.26 -6.55 -11.18
N ILE A 62 -1.15 -5.56 -11.10
CA ILE A 62 -2.57 -5.81 -10.94
C ILE A 62 -2.95 -6.64 -12.17
N SER A 63 -3.29 -7.92 -12.00
CA SER A 63 -3.80 -8.77 -13.09
C SER A 63 -5.26 -8.39 -13.39
N GLY A 64 -5.48 -7.12 -13.74
CA GLY A 64 -6.61 -6.64 -14.50
C GLY A 64 -6.06 -6.05 -15.79
N PRO A 65 -6.85 -5.92 -16.87
CA PRO A 65 -6.37 -5.27 -18.07
C PRO A 65 -5.95 -3.86 -17.68
N THR A 66 -4.64 -3.61 -17.61
CA THR A 66 -4.10 -2.27 -17.71
C THR A 66 -4.60 -1.74 -19.04
N LYS A 67 -5.73 -1.02 -19.01
CA LYS A 67 -6.12 -0.13 -20.09
C LYS A 67 -5.07 0.98 -20.08
N TYR A 68 -3.93 0.69 -20.69
CA TYR A 68 -3.07 1.72 -21.24
C TYR A 68 -3.93 2.42 -22.27
N VAL A 69 -4.42 3.62 -21.92
CA VAL A 69 -4.89 4.59 -22.90
C VAL A 69 -3.63 5.33 -23.30
N GLU A 70 -3.06 4.96 -24.44
CA GLU A 70 -2.00 5.74 -25.07
C GLU A 70 -2.56 7.16 -25.33
N PRO A 71 -1.90 8.23 -24.85
CA PRO A 71 -2.23 9.57 -25.31
C PRO A 71 -1.75 9.70 -26.76
N MET A 72 -2.70 9.82 -27.70
CA MET A 72 -2.44 10.48 -28.98
C MET A 72 -2.37 11.99 -28.78
#